data_AF-A8V5Y6-F1
#
_entry.id   AF-A8V5Y6-F1
#
_cell.length_a   1.000
_cell.length_b   1.000
_cell.length_c   1.000
_cell.angle_alpha   90.00
_cell.angle_beta   90.00
_cell.angle_gamma   90.00
#
_symmetry.space_group_name_H-M   'P 1'
#
loop_
_entity.id
_entity.type
_entity.pdbx_description
1 polymer ?
#
loop_
_entity_poly.entity_id
_entity_poly.type
_entity_poly.pdbx_seq_one_letter_code
_entity_poly.pdbx_strand_id
1 'polypeptide(L)'
;IESLPDGKYSFTDYIEDDGIKNKDIKISVNIEIKEDKAVVDFSKSDFQVEGSVNAVKAITTSAVFYVFRSLINQNIPTNAGCLRPIEIITKEGTVVNAKFPSAVSAGNVETSQRIVDVLLGALSEVLPDKIPAASQGTMNNITVGGINPENNEPFTYYETIGGGMGASAKNDGESAVQSHMTNTLNTPVEALEFEYPFLIEKYKIRENSGGKGLKSGGNGIVREYKFLTDVEITVISERRKIPPYGLFGGSPGETGKNYIIKNGKKIEKEGKFSEKLSKGDKLIIETPGGGGFGNP
;
A
#
# COMPACT_ATOMS: atom_id res chain seq x y z
N ILE A 1 16.88 16.57 11.00
CA ILE A 1 16.07 16.40 12.22
C ILE A 1 16.06 17.70 13.00
N GLU A 2 17.23 18.31 13.26
CA GLU A 2 17.36 19.64 13.89
C GLU A 2 16.42 20.74 13.36
N SER A 3 16.04 20.70 12.07
CA SER A 3 15.09 21.66 11.49
C SER A 3 13.61 21.37 11.80
N LEU A 4 13.30 20.28 12.50
CA LEU A 4 11.94 19.88 12.87
C LEU A 4 11.62 20.46 14.25
N PRO A 5 10.39 20.94 14.49
CA PRO A 5 9.99 21.37 15.83
C PRO A 5 10.11 20.24 16.85
N ASP A 6 10.67 20.56 18.02
CA ASP A 6 10.64 19.65 19.17
C ASP A 6 9.20 19.38 19.60
N GLY A 7 8.91 18.13 19.93
CA GLY A 7 7.56 17.74 20.36
C GLY A 7 7.27 16.26 20.18
N LYS A 8 6.00 15.92 20.40
CA LYS A 8 5.47 14.56 20.30
C LYS A 8 4.29 14.55 19.34
N TYR A 9 4.37 13.70 18.33
CA TYR A 9 3.39 13.58 17.25
C TYR A 9 2.94 12.14 17.17
N SER A 10 1.67 11.89 16.88
CA SER A 10 1.16 10.53 16.91
C SER A 10 0.08 10.31 15.88
N PHE A 11 0.13 9.16 15.24
CA PHE A 11 -0.88 8.79 14.27
C PHE A 11 -1.16 7.30 14.36
N THR A 12 -2.39 6.93 14.05
CA THR A 12 -2.84 5.54 14.07
C THR A 12 -3.66 5.28 12.83
N ASP A 13 -3.39 4.15 12.20
CA ASP A 13 -4.12 3.66 11.04
C ASP A 13 -4.15 2.12 11.10
N TYR A 14 -4.89 1.48 10.21
CA TYR A 14 -5.27 0.07 10.34
C TYR A 14 -5.03 -0.71 9.06
N ILE A 15 -4.48 -1.91 9.22
CA ILE A 15 -4.56 -2.97 8.22
C ILE A 15 -5.92 -3.66 8.36
N GLU A 16 -6.63 -3.81 7.25
CA GLU A 16 -7.98 -4.38 7.20
C GLU A 16 -7.90 -5.90 7.22
N ASP A 17 -8.08 -6.56 8.36
CA ASP A 17 -7.97 -8.03 8.49
C ASP A 17 -6.61 -8.65 8.09
N ASP A 18 -6.42 -9.93 8.43
CA ASP A 18 -5.23 -10.71 8.07
C ASP A 18 -5.49 -11.73 6.95
N GLY A 19 -6.68 -11.72 6.34
CA GLY A 19 -7.13 -12.72 5.37
C GLY A 19 -7.60 -14.05 5.99
N ILE A 20 -7.57 -14.18 7.33
CA ILE A 20 -8.07 -15.36 8.07
C ILE A 20 -9.19 -14.95 9.03
N LYS A 21 -9.00 -13.85 9.78
CA LYS A 21 -9.93 -13.30 10.75
C LYS A 21 -10.34 -11.89 10.32
N ASN A 22 -11.64 -11.64 10.27
CA ASN A 22 -12.18 -10.31 9.97
C ASN A 22 -12.06 -9.36 11.18
N LYS A 23 -10.84 -8.90 11.46
CA LYS A 23 -10.53 -7.94 12.52
C LYS A 23 -9.42 -7.00 12.07
N ASP A 24 -9.67 -5.70 12.16
CA ASP A 24 -8.69 -4.67 11.84
C ASP A 24 -7.50 -4.70 12.81
N ILE A 25 -6.31 -4.45 12.27
CA ILE A 25 -5.03 -4.57 12.96
C ILE A 25 -4.41 -3.18 13.05
N LYS A 26 -4.24 -2.71 14.27
CA LYS A 26 -3.77 -1.34 14.52
C LYS A 26 -2.26 -1.22 14.31
N ILE A 27 -1.87 -0.23 13.51
CA ILE A 27 -0.51 0.29 13.40
C ILE A 27 -0.51 1.69 14.02
N SER A 28 0.31 1.90 15.03
CA SER A 28 0.34 3.18 15.76
C SER A 28 1.77 3.61 16.00
N VAL A 29 2.06 4.88 15.71
CA VAL A 29 3.37 5.48 15.91
C VAL A 29 3.28 6.69 16.82
N ASN A 30 4.28 6.85 17.70
CA ASN A 30 4.56 8.08 18.42
C ASN A 30 5.97 8.52 18.01
N ILE A 31 6.10 9.73 17.49
CA ILE A 31 7.37 10.33 17.10
C ILE A 31 7.70 11.42 18.10
N GLU A 32 8.81 11.30 18.80
CA GLU A 32 9.36 12.35 19.66
C GLU A 32 10.58 12.95 18.97
N ILE A 33 10.52 14.25 18.68
CA ILE A 33 11.63 15.03 18.17
C ILE A 33 12.21 15.84 19.32
N LYS A 34 13.52 15.74 19.50
CA LYS A 34 14.28 16.54 20.46
C LYS A 34 15.64 16.87 19.89
N GLU A 35 15.91 18.16 19.68
CA GLU A 35 17.16 18.67 19.13
C GLU A 35 17.48 17.98 17.78
N ASP A 36 18.57 17.22 17.72
CA ASP A 36 19.03 16.54 16.51
C ASP A 36 18.58 15.08 16.40
N LYS A 37 17.71 14.60 17.32
CA LYS A 37 17.28 13.20 17.42
C LYS A 37 15.77 13.01 17.25
N ALA A 38 15.42 11.86 16.70
CA ALA A 38 14.06 11.39 16.59
C ALA A 38 13.93 10.02 17.27
N VAL A 39 12.94 9.86 18.14
CA VAL A 39 12.52 8.56 18.68
C VAL A 39 11.20 8.18 18.01
N VAL A 40 11.20 7.06 17.30
CA VAL A 40 10.05 6.54 16.55
C VAL A 40 9.56 5.28 17.24
N ASP A 41 8.46 5.39 17.98
CA ASP A 41 7.92 4.32 18.82
C ASP A 41 6.63 3.71 18.26
N PHE A 42 6.73 2.44 17.87
CA PHE A 42 5.60 1.61 17.42
C PHE A 42 5.09 0.64 18.49
N SER A 43 5.50 0.76 19.74
CA SER A 43 5.16 -0.17 20.85
C SER A 43 3.65 -0.34 21.09
N LYS A 44 2.84 0.62 20.64
CA LYS A 44 1.37 0.59 20.73
C LYS A 44 0.66 -0.12 19.56
N SER A 45 1.41 -0.64 18.59
CA SER A 45 0.86 -1.45 17.49
C SER A 45 0.40 -2.82 18.01
N ASP A 46 -0.53 -3.45 17.30
CA ASP A 46 -1.09 -4.73 17.69
C ASP A 46 -0.08 -5.88 17.60
N PHE A 47 -0.39 -6.99 18.27
CA PHE A 47 0.41 -8.22 18.21
C PHE A 47 0.40 -8.83 16.80
N GLN A 48 1.42 -9.63 16.49
CA GLN A 48 1.46 -10.37 15.25
C GLN A 48 0.23 -11.29 15.12
N VAL A 49 -0.26 -11.43 13.89
CA VAL A 49 -1.47 -12.16 13.54
C VAL A 49 -1.17 -13.47 12.82
N GLU A 50 -2.21 -14.25 12.54
CA GLU A 50 -2.08 -15.56 11.92
C GLU A 50 -1.81 -15.43 10.42
N GLY A 51 -2.50 -14.50 9.76
CA GLY A 51 -2.29 -14.17 8.36
C GLY A 51 -0.96 -13.49 8.07
N SER A 52 -0.69 -13.21 6.80
CA SER A 52 0.66 -12.89 6.33
C SER A 52 1.07 -11.42 6.42
N VAL A 53 0.21 -10.55 6.98
CA VAL A 53 0.43 -9.10 7.11
C VAL A 53 1.47 -8.72 8.16
N ASN A 54 2.16 -9.68 8.76
CA ASN A 54 3.20 -9.38 9.74
C ASN A 54 4.48 -8.86 9.05
N ALA A 55 5.06 -7.79 9.57
CA ALA A 55 6.33 -7.23 9.14
C ALA A 55 7.45 -7.59 10.13
N VAL A 56 8.58 -8.06 9.61
CA VAL A 56 9.81 -8.19 10.39
C VAL A 56 10.38 -6.80 10.70
N LYS A 57 11.17 -6.68 11.78
CA LYS A 57 11.77 -5.39 12.19
C LYS A 57 12.49 -4.67 11.04
N ALA A 58 13.15 -5.40 10.15
CA ALA A 58 13.85 -4.82 9.00
C ALA A 58 12.93 -4.04 8.04
N ILE A 59 11.68 -4.48 7.85
CA ILE A 59 10.69 -3.78 7.03
C ILE A 59 10.31 -2.46 7.71
N THR A 60 10.02 -2.50 9.02
CA THR A 60 9.71 -1.30 9.81
C THR A 60 10.86 -0.31 9.80
N THR A 61 12.10 -0.77 9.99
CA THR A 61 13.30 0.07 9.87
C THR A 61 13.43 0.70 8.49
N SER A 62 13.13 -0.05 7.43
CA SER A 62 13.21 0.44 6.05
C SER A 62 12.16 1.50 5.74
N ALA A 63 10.92 1.33 6.24
CA ALA A 63 9.86 2.32 6.11
C ALA A 63 10.17 3.63 6.86
N VAL A 64 10.70 3.52 8.09
CA VAL A 64 11.22 4.70 8.83
C VAL A 64 12.32 5.38 8.04
N PHE A 65 13.29 4.61 7.54
CA PHE A 65 14.37 5.16 6.75
C PHE A 65 13.88 5.88 5.49
N TYR A 66 12.95 5.28 4.75
CA TYR A 66 12.33 5.88 3.57
C TYR A 66 11.69 7.25 3.89
N VAL A 67 10.87 7.33 4.94
CA VAL A 67 10.18 8.58 5.30
C VAL A 67 11.19 9.67 5.66
N PHE A 68 12.11 9.40 6.58
CA PHE A 68 13.09 10.41 6.99
C PHE A 68 14.04 10.79 5.86
N ARG A 69 14.46 9.84 5.01
CA ARG A 69 15.32 10.13 3.85
C ARG A 69 14.61 11.02 2.83
N SER A 70 13.30 10.81 2.62
CA SER A 70 12.48 11.60 1.68
C SER A 70 12.33 13.06 2.12
N LEU A 71 12.46 13.34 3.42
CA LEU A 71 12.42 14.71 3.95
C LEU A 71 13.76 15.46 3.83
N ILE A 72 14.85 14.76 3.54
CA ILE A 72 16.18 15.35 3.40
C ILE A 72 16.35 15.92 1.99
N ASN A 73 16.24 17.24 1.87
CA ASN A 73 16.52 17.99 0.65
C ASN A 73 18.02 18.30 0.49
N GLN A 74 18.87 17.28 0.70
CA GLN A 74 20.31 17.35 0.51
C GLN A 74 20.77 16.15 -0.30
N ASN A 75 21.76 16.36 -1.15
CA ASN A 75 22.40 15.30 -1.91
C ASN A 75 23.38 14.52 -1.01
N ILE A 76 22.83 13.72 -0.10
CA ILE A 76 23.59 12.81 0.76
C ILE A 76 23.42 11.36 0.29
N PRO A 77 24.46 10.51 0.41
CA PRO A 77 24.34 9.08 0.12
C PRO A 77 23.31 8.40 1.01
N THR A 78 22.50 7.53 0.42
CA THR A 78 21.50 6.73 1.13
C THR A 78 22.20 5.51 1.77
N ASN A 79 22.54 5.62 3.06
CA ASN A 79 23.17 4.55 3.84
C ASN A 79 22.76 4.57 5.32
N ALA A 80 23.18 3.56 6.10
CA ALA A 80 22.84 3.41 7.52
C ALA A 80 23.28 4.61 8.40
N GLY A 81 24.19 5.46 7.94
CA GLY A 81 24.58 6.69 8.62
C GLY A 81 23.42 7.67 8.80
N CYS A 82 22.42 7.62 7.92
CA CYS A 82 21.19 8.42 7.99
C CYS A 82 20.23 7.97 9.11
N LEU A 83 20.37 6.73 9.60
CA LEU A 83 19.58 6.19 10.71
C LEU A 83 20.21 6.46 12.08
N ARG A 84 21.48 6.88 12.15
CA ARG A 84 22.16 7.16 13.43
C ARG A 84 21.41 8.14 14.36
N PRO A 85 20.75 9.21 13.87
CA PRO A 85 19.99 10.11 14.75
C PRO A 85 18.55 9.64 15.00
N ILE A 86 18.17 8.44 14.55
CA ILE A 86 16.81 7.92 14.65
C ILE A 86 16.82 6.65 15.51
N GLU A 87 16.22 6.73 16.68
CA GLU A 87 15.95 5.57 17.52
C GLU A 87 14.60 4.95 17.12
N ILE A 88 14.59 3.65 16.83
CA ILE A 88 13.37 2.92 16.44
C ILE A 88 12.99 1.95 17.53
N ILE A 89 11.89 2.23 18.22
CA ILE A 89 11.33 1.41 19.29
C ILE A 89 10.20 0.55 18.72
N THR A 90 10.33 -0.75 18.92
CA THR A 90 9.30 -1.75 18.58
C THR A 90 9.27 -2.79 19.69
N LYS A 91 8.13 -3.46 19.85
CA LYS A 91 8.03 -4.63 20.72
C LYS A 91 8.08 -5.90 19.88
N GLU A 92 9.02 -6.78 20.16
CA GLU A 92 9.11 -8.08 19.50
C GLU A 92 7.81 -8.87 19.73
N GLY A 93 7.28 -9.51 18.70
CA GLY A 93 5.98 -10.17 18.74
C GLY A 93 4.81 -9.31 18.26
N THR A 94 5.07 -8.08 17.79
CA THR A 94 4.06 -7.20 17.20
C THR A 94 3.98 -7.37 15.70
N VAL A 95 2.89 -6.88 15.09
CA VAL A 95 2.71 -6.91 13.63
C VAL A 95 3.80 -6.12 12.88
N VAL A 96 4.52 -5.22 13.56
CA VAL A 96 5.65 -4.44 13.00
C VAL A 96 7.03 -4.94 13.45
N ASN A 97 7.08 -6.00 14.26
CA ASN A 97 8.32 -6.66 14.66
C ASN A 97 8.00 -8.13 14.98
N ALA A 98 7.62 -8.84 13.94
CA ALA A 98 7.13 -10.20 14.04
C ALA A 98 8.25 -11.20 14.33
N LYS A 99 7.93 -12.21 15.15
CA LYS A 99 8.80 -13.34 15.44
C LYS A 99 8.47 -14.51 14.51
N PHE A 100 9.51 -15.24 14.11
CA PHE A 100 9.34 -16.57 13.54
C PHE A 100 8.52 -17.47 14.50
N PRO A 101 7.60 -18.32 14.01
CA PRO A 101 7.32 -18.67 12.61
C PRO A 101 6.14 -17.92 11.94
N SER A 102 5.78 -16.71 12.38
CA SER A 102 4.67 -15.98 11.74
C SER A 102 4.88 -15.77 10.23
N ALA A 103 3.79 -15.82 9.48
CA ALA A 103 3.78 -15.51 8.06
C ALA A 103 4.01 -14.01 7.83
N VAL A 104 4.92 -13.67 6.91
CA VAL A 104 5.38 -12.28 6.70
C VAL A 104 5.33 -11.81 5.24
N SER A 105 4.72 -12.59 4.33
CA SER A 105 4.73 -12.27 2.89
C SER A 105 4.03 -10.96 2.57
N ALA A 106 2.94 -10.63 3.27
CA ALA A 106 2.23 -9.36 3.10
C ALA A 106 2.82 -8.21 3.94
N GLY A 107 3.78 -8.48 4.82
CA GLY A 107 4.45 -7.47 5.63
C GLY A 107 5.17 -6.41 4.78
N ASN A 108 5.85 -6.84 3.71
CA ASN A 108 6.57 -5.92 2.83
C ASN A 108 5.64 -5.17 1.88
N VAL A 109 4.50 -5.76 1.50
CA VAL A 109 3.63 -5.17 0.47
C VAL A 109 2.53 -4.31 1.08
N GLU A 110 1.90 -4.72 2.17
CA GLU A 110 0.76 -3.98 2.75
C GLU A 110 1.15 -3.26 4.05
N THR A 111 1.76 -3.96 5.00
CA THR A 111 2.08 -3.36 6.31
C THR A 111 3.14 -2.28 6.22
N SER A 112 4.10 -2.41 5.29
CA SER A 112 5.08 -1.36 5.01
C SER A 112 4.40 -0.06 4.53
N GLN A 113 3.39 -0.15 3.67
CA GLN A 113 2.61 1.00 3.21
C GLN A 113 1.92 1.67 4.40
N ARG A 114 1.30 0.87 5.27
CA ARG A 114 0.63 1.40 6.46
C ARG A 114 1.59 2.03 7.47
N ILE A 115 2.79 1.47 7.63
CA ILE A 115 3.85 2.08 8.46
C ILE A 115 4.24 3.45 7.89
N VAL A 116 4.39 3.58 6.57
CA VAL A 116 4.63 4.87 5.92
C VAL A 116 3.46 5.83 6.15
N ASP A 117 2.22 5.37 5.98
CA ASP A 117 1.01 6.20 6.16
C ASP A 117 0.92 6.78 7.58
N VAL A 118 1.22 6.01 8.62
CA VAL A 118 1.20 6.53 10.01
C VAL A 118 2.37 7.45 10.31
N LEU A 119 3.56 7.18 9.74
CA LEU A 119 4.73 8.05 9.90
C LEU A 119 4.49 9.42 9.25
N LEU A 120 3.99 9.43 8.02
CA LEU A 120 3.62 10.65 7.32
C LEU A 120 2.47 11.36 8.05
N GLY A 121 1.43 10.62 8.45
CA GLY A 121 0.31 11.16 9.22
C GLY A 121 0.76 11.91 10.48
N ALA A 122 1.67 11.33 11.27
CA ALA A 122 2.22 11.99 12.47
C ALA A 122 3.07 13.23 12.11
N LEU A 123 3.92 13.12 11.09
CA LEU A 123 4.76 14.25 10.66
C LEU A 123 3.97 15.37 9.97
N SER A 124 2.76 15.10 9.48
CA SER A 124 1.89 16.12 8.90
C SER A 124 1.53 17.22 9.90
N GLU A 125 1.49 16.90 11.20
CA GLU A 125 1.23 17.85 12.29
C GLU A 125 2.27 18.99 12.35
N VAL A 126 3.51 18.72 11.90
CA VAL A 126 4.63 19.68 11.95
C VAL A 126 5.23 20.08 10.62
N LEU A 127 4.93 19.33 9.57
CA LEU A 127 5.41 19.60 8.22
C LEU A 127 4.24 19.70 7.22
N PRO A 128 3.24 20.58 7.47
CA PRO A 128 2.02 20.64 6.67
C PRO A 128 2.30 20.91 5.18
N ASP A 129 3.36 21.66 4.86
CA ASP A 129 3.73 22.00 3.48
C ASP A 129 4.56 20.94 2.76
N LYS A 130 5.03 19.91 3.48
CA LYS A 130 5.91 18.86 2.92
C LYS A 130 5.25 17.49 2.86
N ILE A 131 4.30 17.21 3.75
CA ILE A 131 3.67 15.91 3.84
C ILE A 131 2.42 15.89 2.96
N PRO A 132 2.33 14.96 1.98
CA PRO A 132 1.12 14.78 1.21
C PRO A 132 0.04 14.06 2.04
N ALA A 133 -1.22 14.14 1.59
CA ALA A 133 -2.27 13.24 2.05
C ALA A 133 -1.93 11.78 1.74
N ALA A 134 -2.72 10.84 2.29
CA ALA A 134 -2.47 9.42 2.05
C ALA A 134 -2.57 9.09 0.55
N SER A 135 -1.60 8.33 0.05
CA SER A 135 -1.74 7.68 -1.26
C SER A 135 -2.64 6.45 -1.13
N GLN A 136 -2.78 5.66 -2.20
CA GLN A 136 -3.60 4.45 -2.24
C GLN A 136 -3.34 3.42 -1.12
N GLY A 137 -2.20 3.47 -0.40
CA GLY A 137 -1.96 2.71 0.83
C GLY A 137 -1.94 1.18 0.66
N THR A 138 -1.72 0.69 -0.56
CA THR A 138 -1.67 -0.73 -0.92
C THR A 138 -0.80 -0.92 -2.17
N MET A 139 -0.24 -2.13 -2.37
CA MET A 139 0.41 -2.50 -3.64
C MET A 139 -0.54 -3.22 -4.61
N ASN A 140 -1.78 -3.51 -4.19
CA ASN A 140 -2.77 -4.28 -4.94
C ASN A 140 -2.15 -5.56 -5.52
N ASN A 141 -1.62 -6.39 -4.64
CA ASN A 141 -0.86 -7.57 -5.03
C ASN A 141 -1.74 -8.62 -5.68
N ILE A 142 -1.30 -9.14 -6.83
CA ILE A 142 -1.95 -10.27 -7.49
C ILE A 142 -0.89 -11.33 -7.75
N THR A 143 -1.18 -12.57 -7.35
CA THR A 143 -0.44 -13.75 -7.78
C THR A 143 -1.39 -14.67 -8.55
N VAL A 144 -0.93 -15.20 -9.68
CA VAL A 144 -1.69 -16.13 -10.53
C VAL A 144 -0.82 -17.35 -10.79
N GLY A 145 -1.35 -18.54 -10.51
CA GLY A 145 -0.71 -19.81 -10.85
C GLY A 145 -1.60 -20.65 -11.74
N GLY A 146 -0.99 -21.43 -12.64
CA GLY A 146 -1.72 -22.33 -13.54
C GLY A 146 -0.78 -23.16 -14.40
N ILE A 147 -1.37 -23.87 -15.36
CA ILE A 147 -0.63 -24.61 -16.40
C ILE A 147 -0.85 -23.89 -17.75
N ASN A 148 0.24 -23.60 -18.45
CA ASN A 148 0.17 -23.00 -19.77
C ASN A 148 -0.31 -24.06 -20.78
N PRO A 149 -1.42 -23.84 -21.49
CA PRO A 149 -2.01 -24.85 -22.39
C PRO A 149 -1.18 -25.09 -23.66
N GLU A 150 -0.25 -24.22 -24.03
CA GLU A 150 0.55 -24.35 -25.26
C GLU A 150 1.74 -25.29 -25.09
N ASN A 151 2.37 -25.30 -23.92
CA ASN A 151 3.57 -26.10 -23.62
C ASN A 151 3.38 -27.09 -22.45
N ASN A 152 2.24 -27.04 -21.76
CA ASN A 152 1.88 -27.87 -20.62
C ASN A 152 2.83 -27.73 -19.40
N GLU A 153 3.51 -26.59 -19.28
CA GLU A 153 4.38 -26.26 -18.15
C GLU A 153 3.65 -25.40 -17.11
N PRO A 154 3.99 -25.51 -15.81
CA PRO A 154 3.45 -24.63 -14.78
C PRO A 154 3.99 -23.20 -14.95
N PHE A 155 3.14 -22.21 -14.68
CA PHE A 155 3.54 -20.81 -14.60
C PHE A 155 3.14 -20.19 -13.27
N THR A 156 3.85 -19.12 -12.91
CA THR A 156 3.46 -18.20 -11.84
C THR A 156 3.67 -16.78 -12.34
N TYR A 157 2.67 -15.93 -12.10
CA TYR A 157 2.71 -14.52 -12.38
C TYR A 157 2.47 -13.74 -11.09
N TYR A 158 3.20 -12.64 -10.92
CA TYR A 158 3.10 -11.75 -9.77
C TYR A 158 3.08 -10.30 -10.26
N GLU A 159 2.08 -9.53 -9.83
CA GLU A 159 1.92 -8.12 -10.19
C GLU A 159 1.62 -7.26 -8.97
N THR A 160 2.07 -6.01 -9.06
CA THR A 160 1.65 -4.92 -8.17
C THR A 160 1.03 -3.85 -9.05
N ILE A 161 -0.09 -3.28 -8.62
CA ILE A 161 -0.84 -2.29 -9.41
C ILE A 161 -0.83 -0.96 -8.69
N GLY A 162 -0.48 0.10 -9.44
CA GLY A 162 -0.52 1.48 -8.98
C GLY A 162 -1.94 1.98 -8.69
N GLY A 163 -2.04 3.21 -8.20
CA GLY A 163 -3.31 3.83 -7.86
C GLY A 163 -3.15 5.34 -7.74
N GLY A 164 -4.00 5.95 -6.91
CA GLY A 164 -3.92 7.38 -6.68
C GLY A 164 -2.85 7.77 -5.67
N MET A 165 -2.00 8.73 -6.02
CA MET A 165 -1.11 9.39 -5.07
C MET A 165 -1.88 10.47 -4.28
N GLY A 166 -1.55 10.65 -3.00
CA GLY A 166 -2.15 11.70 -2.18
C GLY A 166 -1.73 13.10 -2.63
N ALA A 167 -2.65 14.05 -2.57
CA ALA A 167 -2.38 15.45 -2.90
C ALA A 167 -1.45 16.10 -1.87
N SER A 168 -0.69 17.10 -2.30
CA SER A 168 0.21 17.89 -1.43
C SER A 168 -0.26 19.33 -1.32
N ALA A 169 0.36 20.12 -0.45
CA ALA A 169 0.14 21.56 -0.36
C ALA A 169 0.36 22.30 -1.70
N LYS A 170 1.17 21.73 -2.60
CA LYS A 170 1.59 22.40 -3.85
C LYS A 170 0.87 21.87 -5.08
N ASN A 171 0.67 20.56 -5.16
CA ASN A 171 0.22 19.87 -6.36
C ASN A 171 -0.90 18.88 -6.06
N ASP A 172 -1.76 18.67 -7.06
CA ASP A 172 -2.64 17.52 -7.12
C ASP A 172 -1.82 16.22 -7.08
N GLY A 173 -2.45 15.14 -6.64
CA GLY A 173 -1.85 13.81 -6.65
C GLY A 173 -1.79 13.24 -8.06
N GLU A 174 -0.69 12.54 -8.38
CA GLU A 174 -0.56 11.80 -9.63
C GLU A 174 -1.52 10.61 -9.67
N SER A 175 -2.13 10.38 -10.85
CA SER A 175 -3.07 9.28 -11.06
C SER A 175 -2.36 8.06 -11.65
N ALA A 176 -2.81 6.86 -11.27
CA ALA A 176 -2.34 5.59 -11.81
C ALA A 176 -0.83 5.34 -11.68
N VAL A 177 -0.24 5.72 -10.54
CA VAL A 177 1.19 5.55 -10.26
C VAL A 177 1.43 4.63 -9.06
N GLN A 178 2.63 4.04 -9.03
CA GLN A 178 3.13 3.40 -7.82
C GLN A 178 3.53 4.45 -6.79
N SER A 179 3.26 4.19 -5.51
CA SER A 179 3.50 5.14 -4.43
C SER A 179 4.24 4.48 -3.27
N HIS A 180 5.15 5.24 -2.66
CA HIS A 180 5.85 4.89 -1.42
C HIS A 180 6.66 3.59 -1.51
N MET A 181 6.21 2.52 -0.84
CA MET A 181 7.00 1.29 -0.70
C MET A 181 7.05 0.43 -1.97
N THR A 182 6.61 0.97 -3.10
CA THR A 182 6.59 0.30 -4.40
C THR A 182 7.47 1.04 -5.40
N ASN A 183 8.37 0.30 -6.06
CA ASN A 183 9.29 0.83 -7.07
C ASN A 183 9.37 -0.11 -8.28
N THR A 184 8.21 -0.48 -8.82
CA THR A 184 8.06 -1.34 -9.98
C THR A 184 7.52 -0.54 -11.16
N LEU A 185 7.99 -0.85 -12.37
CA LEU A 185 7.37 -0.37 -13.60
C LEU A 185 6.16 -1.26 -13.93
N ASN A 186 5.20 -0.71 -14.67
CA ASN A 186 4.11 -1.51 -15.20
C ASN A 186 4.66 -2.53 -16.24
N THR A 187 4.09 -3.73 -16.25
CA THR A 187 4.40 -4.70 -17.30
C THR A 187 3.64 -4.32 -18.57
N PRO A 188 4.30 -4.20 -19.75
CA PRO A 188 3.61 -3.98 -21.01
C PRO A 188 2.56 -5.07 -21.26
N VAL A 189 1.37 -4.67 -21.72
CA VAL A 189 0.27 -5.61 -21.97
C VAL A 189 0.68 -6.68 -22.98
N GLU A 190 1.32 -6.27 -24.07
CA GLU A 190 1.79 -7.20 -25.13
C GLU A 190 2.77 -8.25 -24.58
N ALA A 191 3.68 -7.85 -23.69
CA ALA A 191 4.63 -8.77 -23.08
C ALA A 191 3.94 -9.77 -22.13
N LEU A 192 2.95 -9.30 -21.38
CA LEU A 192 2.16 -10.13 -20.47
C LEU A 192 1.30 -11.14 -21.23
N GLU A 193 0.63 -10.70 -22.30
CA GLU A 193 -0.22 -11.57 -23.14
C GLU A 193 0.59 -12.52 -24.02
N PHE A 194 1.84 -12.17 -24.32
CA PHE A 194 2.76 -13.07 -25.02
C PHE A 194 3.26 -14.19 -24.10
N GLU A 195 3.62 -13.87 -22.86
CA GLU A 195 4.22 -14.83 -21.93
C GLU A 195 3.19 -15.72 -21.22
N TYR A 196 2.02 -15.17 -20.90
CA TYR A 196 1.04 -15.83 -20.05
C TYR A 196 -0.30 -16.02 -20.76
N PRO A 197 -1.06 -17.08 -20.42
CA PRO A 197 -2.38 -17.35 -20.98
C PRO A 197 -3.45 -16.42 -20.39
N PHE A 198 -3.24 -15.11 -20.49
CA PHE A 198 -4.11 -14.03 -20.01
C PHE A 198 -4.46 -13.10 -21.17
N LEU A 199 -5.56 -12.36 -21.02
CA LEU A 199 -5.85 -11.16 -21.82
C LEU A 199 -6.17 -10.01 -20.87
N ILE A 200 -5.60 -8.84 -21.14
CA ILE A 200 -5.96 -7.61 -20.45
C ILE A 200 -7.09 -6.94 -21.24
N GLU A 201 -8.33 -7.18 -20.81
CA GLU A 201 -9.50 -6.59 -21.48
C GLU A 201 -9.72 -5.11 -21.08
N LYS A 202 -9.14 -4.66 -19.96
CA LYS A 202 -9.21 -3.26 -19.54
C LYS A 202 -7.98 -2.85 -18.74
N TYR A 203 -7.42 -1.70 -19.10
CA TYR A 203 -6.41 -1.00 -18.31
C TYR A 203 -6.61 0.50 -18.48
N LYS A 204 -7.19 1.17 -17.48
CA LYS A 204 -7.50 2.60 -17.55
C LYS A 204 -7.45 3.27 -16.19
N ILE A 205 -7.41 4.60 -16.19
CA ILE A 205 -7.59 5.40 -14.98
C ILE A 205 -9.03 5.20 -14.44
N ARG A 206 -9.14 5.01 -13.12
CA ARG A 206 -10.42 4.97 -12.39
C ARG A 206 -10.85 6.39 -12.07
N GLU A 207 -11.44 7.05 -13.05
CA GLU A 207 -11.83 8.46 -12.94
C GLU A 207 -12.69 8.76 -11.71
N ASN A 208 -12.46 9.93 -11.12
CA ASN A 208 -13.15 10.47 -9.94
C ASN A 208 -12.95 9.69 -8.64
N SER A 209 -11.99 8.78 -8.57
CA SER A 209 -11.66 8.09 -7.32
C SER A 209 -10.79 8.92 -6.37
N GLY A 210 -10.14 9.98 -6.85
CA GLY A 210 -9.29 10.84 -6.04
C GLY A 210 -10.11 11.74 -5.09
N GLY A 211 -9.64 11.86 -3.85
CA GLY A 211 -10.26 12.72 -2.83
C GLY A 211 -10.23 14.19 -3.22
N LYS A 212 -11.31 14.91 -2.95
CA LYS A 212 -11.43 16.35 -3.27
C LYS A 212 -10.71 17.22 -2.25
N GLY A 213 -10.19 18.35 -2.70
CA GLY A 213 -9.55 19.37 -1.86
C GLY A 213 -9.18 20.59 -2.72
N LEU A 214 -8.52 21.58 -2.12
CA LEU A 214 -7.82 22.63 -2.89
C LEU A 214 -6.85 22.00 -3.91
N LYS A 215 -6.26 20.88 -3.53
CA LYS A 215 -5.59 19.94 -4.42
C LYS A 215 -6.26 18.59 -4.34
N SER A 216 -6.59 18.03 -5.50
CA SER A 216 -7.27 16.74 -5.61
C SER A 216 -6.26 15.60 -5.53
N GLY A 217 -6.62 14.52 -4.83
CA GLY A 217 -5.86 13.28 -4.85
C GLY A 217 -5.89 12.64 -6.25
N GLY A 218 -4.90 11.82 -6.53
CA GLY A 218 -4.80 11.07 -7.77
C GLY A 218 -5.90 10.03 -7.91
N ASN A 219 -6.26 9.72 -9.15
CA ASN A 219 -7.19 8.65 -9.47
C ASN A 219 -6.48 7.28 -9.50
N GLY A 220 -7.23 6.24 -9.18
CA GLY A 220 -6.78 4.85 -9.19
C GLY A 220 -6.75 4.25 -10.59
N ILE A 221 -6.72 2.93 -10.66
CA ILE A 221 -6.63 2.12 -11.88
C ILE A 221 -7.79 1.13 -11.92
N VAL A 222 -8.35 0.89 -13.10
CA VAL A 222 -9.17 -0.29 -13.38
C VAL A 222 -8.35 -1.24 -14.24
N ARG A 223 -8.13 -2.46 -13.74
CA ARG A 223 -7.35 -3.52 -14.38
C ARG A 223 -8.19 -4.79 -14.46
N GLU A 224 -8.45 -5.30 -15.67
CA GLU A 224 -9.30 -6.48 -15.93
C GLU A 224 -8.51 -7.55 -16.67
N TYR A 225 -8.35 -8.70 -16.03
CA TYR A 225 -7.71 -9.90 -16.56
C TYR A 225 -8.80 -10.89 -16.96
N LYS A 226 -8.66 -11.47 -18.14
CA LYS A 226 -9.40 -12.65 -18.57
C LYS A 226 -8.44 -13.81 -18.71
N PHE A 227 -8.73 -14.91 -18.04
CA PHE A 227 -7.86 -16.08 -18.06
C PHE A 227 -8.20 -16.99 -19.23
N LEU A 228 -7.19 -17.44 -19.98
CA LEU A 228 -7.34 -18.33 -21.14
C LEU A 228 -7.13 -19.82 -20.78
N THR A 229 -6.86 -20.10 -19.51
CA THR A 229 -6.70 -21.42 -18.90
C THR A 229 -7.27 -21.38 -17.49
N ASP A 230 -7.38 -22.54 -16.85
CA ASP A 230 -7.75 -22.62 -15.44
C ASP A 230 -6.60 -22.12 -14.57
N VAL A 231 -6.92 -21.28 -13.59
CA VAL A 231 -5.94 -20.63 -12.72
C VAL A 231 -6.38 -20.64 -11.27
N GLU A 232 -5.39 -20.54 -10.38
CA GLU A 232 -5.59 -20.14 -8.99
C GLU A 232 -5.02 -18.74 -8.81
N ILE A 233 -5.85 -17.83 -8.32
CA ILE A 233 -5.45 -16.47 -8.00
C ILE A 233 -5.37 -16.26 -6.49
N THR A 234 -4.46 -15.41 -6.07
CA THR A 234 -4.43 -14.83 -4.73
C THR A 234 -4.28 -13.32 -4.85
N VAL A 235 -5.18 -12.59 -4.20
CA VAL A 235 -5.14 -11.13 -4.10
C VAL A 235 -4.85 -10.75 -2.67
N ILE A 236 -3.89 -9.85 -2.49
CA ILE A 236 -3.59 -9.21 -1.21
C ILE A 236 -3.64 -7.70 -1.46
N SER A 237 -4.65 -7.04 -0.90
CA SER A 237 -4.88 -5.61 -1.09
C SER A 237 -5.53 -4.98 0.14
N GLU A 238 -5.28 -3.69 0.31
CA GLU A 238 -5.78 -2.85 1.40
C GLU A 238 -6.66 -1.71 0.87
N ARG A 239 -7.25 -0.94 1.79
CA ARG A 239 -8.13 0.21 1.51
C ARG A 239 -9.39 -0.20 0.73
N ARG A 240 -9.97 -1.35 1.08
CA ARG A 240 -11.27 -1.82 0.55
C ARG A 240 -12.44 -1.37 1.43
N LYS A 241 -12.19 -1.04 2.70
CA LYS A 241 -13.16 -0.62 3.72
C LYS A 241 -12.85 0.76 4.30
N ILE A 242 -11.59 0.99 4.70
CA ILE A 242 -11.04 2.21 5.28
C ILE A 242 -10.38 3.00 4.15
N PRO A 243 -10.90 4.18 3.79
CA PRO A 243 -10.35 4.94 2.68
C PRO A 243 -8.99 5.56 3.05
N PRO A 244 -8.15 5.88 2.04
CA PRO A 244 -6.96 6.69 2.26
C PRO A 244 -7.36 8.11 2.69
N TYR A 245 -6.78 8.57 3.79
CA TYR A 245 -7.17 9.83 4.43
C TYR A 245 -6.76 11.06 3.61
N GLY A 246 -7.60 12.09 3.63
CA GLY A 246 -7.22 13.44 3.20
C GLY A 246 -6.50 14.20 4.32
N LEU A 247 -5.90 15.35 3.98
CA LEU A 247 -5.25 16.23 4.97
C LEU A 247 -5.77 17.66 4.90
N PHE A 248 -5.74 18.33 6.06
CA PHE A 248 -6.08 19.75 6.23
C PHE A 248 -7.44 20.16 5.63
N GLY A 249 -8.46 19.31 5.80
CA GLY A 249 -9.81 19.53 5.27
C GLY A 249 -10.07 18.89 3.90
N GLY A 250 -9.04 18.29 3.28
CA GLY A 250 -9.22 17.46 2.09
C GLY A 250 -10.02 16.20 2.38
N SER A 251 -10.86 15.80 1.44
CA SER A 251 -11.68 14.59 1.50
C SER A 251 -10.83 13.34 1.28
N PRO A 252 -11.21 12.19 1.87
CA PRO A 252 -10.55 10.91 1.60
C PRO A 252 -10.70 10.49 0.13
N GLY A 253 -9.78 9.67 -0.34
CA GLY A 253 -9.91 8.99 -1.64
C GLY A 253 -10.96 7.87 -1.57
N GLU A 254 -11.48 7.45 -2.73
CA GLU A 254 -12.36 6.29 -2.79
C GLU A 254 -11.59 5.00 -2.48
N THR A 255 -12.27 4.06 -1.80
CA THR A 255 -11.74 2.71 -1.57
C THR A 255 -11.60 1.94 -2.87
N GLY A 256 -10.63 1.03 -2.90
CA GLY A 256 -10.52 0.05 -3.98
C GLY A 256 -11.63 -0.99 -3.90
N LYS A 257 -11.78 -1.78 -4.97
CA LYS A 257 -12.73 -2.90 -5.05
C LYS A 257 -12.14 -4.06 -5.85
N ASN A 258 -12.47 -5.27 -5.43
CA ASN A 258 -12.05 -6.49 -6.12
C ASN A 258 -13.30 -7.22 -6.62
N TYR A 259 -13.27 -7.66 -7.88
CA TYR A 259 -14.34 -8.46 -8.44
C TYR A 259 -13.80 -9.67 -9.18
N ILE A 260 -14.55 -10.76 -9.13
CA ILE A 260 -14.40 -11.86 -10.09
C ILE A 260 -15.63 -11.92 -10.98
N ILE A 261 -15.46 -12.35 -12.22
CA ILE A 261 -16.58 -12.76 -13.09
C ILE A 261 -16.46 -14.27 -13.28
N LYS A 262 -17.38 -15.01 -12.66
CA LYS A 262 -17.42 -16.48 -12.70
C LYS A 262 -18.73 -16.94 -13.32
N ASN A 263 -18.67 -17.72 -14.39
CA ASN A 263 -19.88 -18.14 -15.14
C ASN A 263 -20.79 -16.96 -15.52
N GLY A 264 -20.19 -15.84 -15.94
CA GLY A 264 -20.89 -14.60 -16.32
C GLY A 264 -21.46 -13.78 -15.16
N LYS A 265 -21.29 -14.20 -13.89
CA LYS A 265 -21.76 -13.46 -12.72
C LYS A 265 -20.62 -12.65 -12.11
N LYS A 266 -20.83 -11.34 -11.93
CA LYS A 266 -19.91 -10.46 -11.21
C LYS A 266 -20.10 -10.61 -9.70
N ILE A 267 -19.04 -10.93 -8.97
CA ILE A 267 -19.04 -11.17 -7.53
C ILE A 267 -17.97 -10.26 -6.90
N GLU A 268 -18.36 -9.46 -5.91
CA GLU A 268 -17.44 -8.65 -5.12
C GLU A 268 -16.68 -9.52 -4.12
N LYS A 269 -15.40 -9.24 -3.93
CA LYS A 269 -14.49 -9.97 -3.05
C LYS A 269 -13.82 -9.00 -2.07
N GLU A 270 -13.44 -9.54 -0.91
CA GLU A 270 -12.70 -8.83 0.13
C GLU A 270 -11.31 -8.38 -0.34
N GLY A 271 -10.59 -7.63 0.51
CA GLY A 271 -9.22 -7.17 0.21
C GLY A 271 -8.20 -8.29 0.08
N LYS A 272 -8.40 -9.41 0.79
CA LYS A 272 -7.52 -10.58 0.76
C LYS A 272 -8.34 -11.82 0.47
N PHE A 273 -8.02 -12.52 -0.62
CA PHE A 273 -8.71 -13.77 -0.97
C PHE A 273 -7.90 -14.60 -1.96
N SER A 274 -8.19 -15.90 -1.96
CA SER A 274 -7.77 -16.82 -3.02
C SER A 274 -8.99 -17.42 -3.69
N GLU A 275 -8.91 -17.70 -4.98
CA GLU A 275 -10.02 -18.25 -5.76
C GLU A 275 -9.49 -19.08 -6.93
N LYS A 276 -10.18 -20.18 -7.23
CA LYS A 276 -9.97 -20.94 -8.48
C LYS A 276 -10.93 -20.42 -9.54
N LEU A 277 -10.35 -20.01 -10.66
CA LEU A 277 -11.06 -19.46 -11.81
C LEU A 277 -10.83 -20.38 -13.01
N SER A 278 -11.90 -20.59 -13.78
CA SER A 278 -11.83 -21.42 -14.98
C SER A 278 -11.47 -20.56 -16.20
N LYS A 279 -11.03 -21.22 -17.28
CA LYS A 279 -10.88 -20.57 -18.59
C LYS A 279 -12.13 -19.73 -18.93
N GLY A 280 -11.89 -18.46 -19.26
CA GLY A 280 -12.92 -17.47 -19.62
C GLY A 280 -13.42 -16.62 -18.45
N ASP A 281 -13.16 -17.02 -17.20
CA ASP A 281 -13.44 -16.19 -16.03
C ASP A 281 -12.50 -14.98 -15.96
N LYS A 282 -12.87 -13.99 -15.16
CA LYS A 282 -12.13 -12.72 -15.06
C LYS A 282 -11.83 -12.30 -13.63
N LEU A 283 -10.75 -11.55 -13.47
CA LEU A 283 -10.41 -10.77 -12.27
C LEU A 283 -10.44 -9.28 -12.64
N ILE A 284 -11.14 -8.46 -11.86
CA ILE A 284 -11.14 -7.01 -12.00
C ILE A 284 -10.66 -6.40 -10.69
N ILE A 285 -9.60 -5.60 -10.76
CA ILE A 285 -9.12 -4.78 -9.66
C ILE A 285 -9.39 -3.31 -9.97
N GLU A 286 -10.13 -2.67 -9.07
CA GLU A 286 -10.27 -1.23 -8.99
C GLU A 286 -9.39 -0.74 -7.83
N THR A 287 -8.29 -0.04 -8.13
CA THR A 287 -7.37 0.42 -7.08
C THR A 287 -7.87 1.70 -6.40
N PRO A 288 -7.47 1.96 -5.15
CA PRO A 288 -7.89 3.14 -4.42
C PRO A 288 -7.40 4.45 -5.07
N GLY A 289 -8.12 5.54 -4.81
CA GLY A 289 -7.61 6.89 -5.08
C GLY A 289 -6.63 7.37 -4.00
N GLY A 290 -6.07 8.57 -4.18
CA GLY A 290 -5.34 9.28 -3.15
C GLY A 290 -6.25 10.25 -2.39
N GLY A 291 -5.88 10.61 -1.15
CA GLY A 291 -6.55 11.65 -0.38
C GLY A 291 -6.34 13.05 -0.96
N GLY A 292 -7.34 13.92 -0.79
CA GLY A 292 -7.25 15.34 -1.14
C GLY A 292 -6.51 16.17 -0.08
N PHE A 293 -6.14 17.39 -0.44
CA PHE A 293 -5.44 18.34 0.44
C PHE A 293 -6.16 19.69 0.47
N GLY A 294 -6.41 20.21 1.66
CA GLY A 294 -7.08 21.51 1.86
C GLY A 294 -8.61 21.43 1.70
N ASN A 295 -9.33 22.35 2.35
CA ASN A 295 -10.79 22.44 2.24
C ASN A 295 -11.21 22.88 0.81
N PRO A 296 -12.06 22.11 0.10
CA PRO A 296 -12.52 22.42 -1.26
C PRO A 296 -13.18 23.79 -1.45
#